data_AF-A0A6P0X7G0-F1
#
_entry.id   AF-A0A6P0X7G0-F1
#
_cell.length_a   1.000
_cell.length_b   1.000
_cell.length_c   1.000
_cell.angle_alpha   90.00
_cell.angle_beta   90.00
_cell.angle_gamma   90.00
#
_symmetry.space_group_name_H-M   'P 1'
#
loop_
_entity.id
_entity.type
_entity.pdbx_description
1 polymer ?
#
loop_
_entity_poly.entity_id
_entity_poly.type
_entity_poly.pdbx_seq_one_letter_code
_entity_poly.pdbx_strand_id
1 'polypeptide(L)'
;VTRPGRPGINLEEEPPAVRMNDQLGGILTWKLRGEDALRESGVPYTIIRPCALTEEPGDQALVFEQGDNIRGKVSREDVAQLCIELLEQPQACNLTFEVKEDSNGSLPTDWGNRLAQLK
;
A
#
# COMPACT_ATOMS: atom_id res chain seq x y z
N VAL A 1 3.67 0.14 -4.05
CA VAL A 1 4.89 0.30 -4.87
C VAL A 1 4.67 1.49 -5.76
N THR A 2 5.44 2.56 -5.58
CA THR A 2 5.46 3.66 -6.56
C THR A 2 5.93 3.11 -7.90
N ARG A 3 5.09 3.21 -8.93
CA ARG A 3 5.42 2.67 -10.26
C ARG A 3 6.66 3.37 -10.85
N PRO A 4 7.71 2.63 -11.25
CA PRO A 4 8.87 3.22 -11.93
C PRO A 4 8.44 3.90 -13.23
N GLY A 5 8.97 5.11 -13.49
CA GLY A 5 8.71 5.85 -14.74
C GLY A 5 7.30 6.44 -14.86
N ARG A 6 6.54 6.53 -13.76
CA ARG A 6 5.22 7.17 -13.75
C ARG A 6 5.31 8.61 -14.31
N PRO A 7 4.45 9.01 -15.27
CA PRO A 7 4.39 10.39 -15.75
C PRO A 7 4.08 11.38 -14.63
N GLY A 8 4.79 12.51 -14.60
CA GLY A 8 4.55 13.60 -13.64
C GLY A 8 5.16 13.40 -12.25
N ILE A 9 5.99 12.38 -12.05
CA ILE A 9 6.69 12.18 -10.77
C ILE A 9 7.83 13.19 -10.60
N ASN A 10 7.84 13.93 -9.50
CA ASN A 10 8.97 14.76 -9.10
C ASN A 10 9.92 13.93 -8.23
N LEU A 11 10.97 13.36 -8.83
CA LEU A 11 11.90 12.46 -8.13
C LEU A 11 12.55 13.11 -6.90
N GLU A 12 12.79 14.43 -6.88
CA GLU A 12 13.45 15.08 -5.75
C GLU A 12 12.65 15.01 -4.45
N GLU A 13 11.33 14.96 -4.56
CA GLU A 13 10.40 14.85 -3.43
C GLU A 13 10.08 13.41 -3.01
N GLU A 14 10.55 12.44 -3.79
CA GLU A 14 10.25 11.04 -3.53
C GLU A 14 11.18 10.43 -2.47
N PRO A 15 10.70 9.39 -1.75
CA PRO A 15 11.54 8.66 -0.82
C PRO A 15 12.79 8.05 -1.50
N PRO A 16 13.88 7.80 -0.75
CA PRO A 16 15.13 7.26 -1.30
C PRO A 16 14.95 5.99 -2.14
N ALA A 17 14.02 5.11 -1.75
CA ALA A 17 13.75 3.87 -2.49
C ALA A 17 13.25 4.10 -3.92
N VAL A 18 12.54 5.20 -4.18
CA VAL A 18 12.05 5.58 -5.51
C VAL A 18 13.17 6.26 -6.30
N ARG A 19 13.85 7.23 -5.68
CA ARG A 19 14.95 7.99 -6.28
C ARG A 19 16.12 7.11 -6.71
N MET A 20 16.45 6.13 -5.87
CA MET A 20 17.62 5.27 -6.02
C MET A 20 17.23 3.88 -6.51
N ASN A 21 16.05 3.71 -7.11
CA ASN A 21 15.55 2.39 -7.50
C ASN A 21 16.57 1.59 -8.32
N ASP A 22 17.23 2.21 -9.30
CA ASP A 22 18.26 1.56 -10.14
C ASP A 22 19.49 1.13 -9.33
N GLN A 23 19.93 1.98 -8.39
CA GLN A 23 21.05 1.68 -7.49
C GLN A 23 20.71 0.58 -6.48
N LEU A 24 19.42 0.42 -6.15
CA LEU A 24 18.88 -0.65 -5.32
C LEU A 24 18.53 -1.91 -6.14
N GLY A 25 19.06 -2.04 -7.36
CA GLY A 25 18.86 -3.22 -8.21
C GLY A 25 17.46 -3.31 -8.82
N GLY A 26 16.76 -2.19 -8.95
CA GLY A 26 15.40 -2.12 -9.49
C GLY A 26 14.36 -2.72 -8.54
N ILE A 27 14.54 -2.60 -7.23
CA ILE A 27 13.67 -3.21 -6.22
C ILE A 27 12.18 -2.92 -6.45
N LEU A 28 11.81 -1.68 -6.78
CA LEU A 28 10.43 -1.29 -7.07
C LEU A 28 9.95 -1.86 -8.40
N THR A 29 10.84 -1.99 -9.38
CA THR A 29 10.56 -2.65 -10.67
C THR A 29 10.19 -4.11 -10.44
N TRP A 30 10.94 -4.82 -9.61
CA TRP A 30 10.68 -6.23 -9.31
C TRP A 30 9.45 -6.44 -8.43
N LYS A 31 9.21 -5.55 -7.45
CA LYS A 31 7.96 -5.58 -6.69
C LYS A 31 6.76 -5.38 -7.60
N LEU A 32 6.80 -4.39 -8.51
CA LEU A 32 5.72 -4.17 -9.47
C LEU A 32 5.49 -5.38 -10.38
N ARG A 33 6.55 -5.99 -10.91
CA ARG A 33 6.43 -7.23 -11.71
C ARG A 33 5.83 -8.39 -10.92
N GLY A 34 6.16 -8.53 -9.63
CA GLY A 34 5.56 -9.54 -8.77
C GLY A 34 4.06 -9.30 -8.55
N GLU A 35 3.65 -8.04 -8.37
CA GLU A 35 2.25 -7.66 -8.33
C GLU A 35 1.55 -7.99 -9.65
N ASP A 36 2.12 -7.63 -10.80
CA ASP A 36 1.53 -7.89 -12.13
C ASP A 36 1.37 -9.40 -12.39
N ALA A 37 2.39 -10.21 -12.05
CA ALA A 37 2.32 -11.66 -12.16
C ALA A 37 1.19 -12.26 -11.29
N LEU A 38 0.97 -11.71 -10.09
CA LEU A 38 -0.14 -12.14 -9.23
C LEU A 38 -1.49 -11.77 -9.84
N ARG A 39 -1.64 -10.57 -10.41
CA ARG A 39 -2.88 -10.15 -11.12
C ARG A 39 -3.18 -11.04 -12.32
N GLU A 40 -2.17 -11.38 -13.10
CA GLU A 40 -2.28 -12.21 -14.30
C GLU A 40 -2.54 -13.69 -13.99
N SER A 41 -2.22 -14.14 -12.76
CA SER A 41 -2.34 -15.55 -12.38
C SER A 41 -3.77 -16.08 -12.30
N GLY A 42 -4.77 -15.20 -12.17
CA GLY A 42 -6.17 -15.56 -11.92
C GLY A 42 -6.45 -16.06 -10.49
N VAL A 43 -5.44 -16.08 -9.62
CA VAL A 43 -5.62 -16.38 -8.19
C VAL A 43 -6.21 -15.14 -7.49
N PRO A 44 -7.28 -15.29 -6.68
CA PRO A 44 -7.80 -14.18 -5.87
C PRO A 44 -6.70 -13.59 -4.99
N TYR A 45 -6.54 -12.27 -5.02
CA TYR A 45 -5.46 -11.59 -4.31
C TYR A 45 -5.92 -10.34 -3.57
N THR A 46 -5.09 -9.90 -2.62
CA THR A 46 -5.10 -8.53 -2.09
C THR A 46 -3.66 -8.04 -2.09
N ILE A 47 -3.40 -6.89 -2.70
CA ILE A 47 -2.06 -6.28 -2.73
C ILE A 47 -2.10 -5.01 -1.87
N ILE A 48 -1.42 -5.08 -0.72
CA ILE A 48 -1.25 -3.95 0.19
C ILE A 48 0.09 -3.28 -0.13
N ARG A 49 0.04 -1.98 -0.43
CA ARG A 49 1.22 -1.16 -0.71
C ARG A 49 1.45 -0.21 0.48
N PRO A 50 2.10 -0.66 1.56
CA PRO A 50 2.36 0.22 2.69
C PRO A 50 3.28 1.36 2.29
N CYS A 51 3.04 2.53 2.89
CA CYS A 51 3.98 3.64 2.97
C CYS A 51 5.23 3.23 3.80
N ALA A 52 6.03 4.20 4.26
CA ALA A 52 7.25 3.89 5.01
C ALA A 52 6.95 3.06 6.26
N LEU A 53 7.53 1.86 6.37
CA LEU A 53 7.31 0.97 7.50
C LEU A 53 8.08 1.44 8.74
N THR A 54 7.42 1.48 9.89
CA THR A 54 8.04 1.83 11.19
C THR A 54 7.96 0.67 12.19
N GLU A 55 8.73 0.80 13.27
CA GLU A 55 8.70 -0.09 14.45
C GLU A 55 7.94 0.58 15.63
N GLU A 56 7.15 1.61 15.34
CA GLU A 56 6.28 2.22 16.33
C GLU A 56 5.15 1.24 16.70
N PRO A 57 4.57 1.36 17.91
CA PRO A 57 3.39 0.58 18.26
C PRO A 57 2.23 0.82 17.29
N GLY A 58 1.40 -0.20 17.08
CA GLY A 58 0.22 -0.13 16.23
C GLY A 58 -0.97 0.60 16.88
N ASP A 59 -2.17 0.14 16.55
CA ASP A 59 -3.46 0.71 16.94
C ASP A 59 -3.71 2.12 16.40
N GLN A 60 -3.13 2.41 15.24
CA GLN A 60 -3.34 3.68 14.56
C GLN A 60 -4.48 3.58 13.54
N ALA A 61 -5.19 4.69 13.34
CA ALA A 61 -6.15 4.80 12.25
C ALA A 61 -5.44 4.68 10.90
N LEU A 62 -6.09 4.06 9.91
CA LEU A 62 -5.49 3.85 8.58
C LEU A 62 -6.27 4.59 7.48
N VAL A 63 -5.53 5.17 6.53
CA VAL A 63 -6.05 5.72 5.28
C VAL A 63 -5.66 4.81 4.13
N PHE A 64 -6.60 4.56 3.23
CA PHE A 64 -6.37 3.83 1.99
C PHE A 64 -6.58 4.71 0.77
N GLU A 65 -5.72 4.57 -0.21
CA GLU A 65 -5.81 5.28 -1.49
C GLU A 65 -5.30 4.42 -2.64
N GLN A 66 -5.51 4.92 -3.86
CA GLN A 66 -4.96 4.31 -5.07
C GLN A 66 -4.25 5.35 -5.93
N GLY A 67 -3.31 4.87 -6.75
CA GLY A 67 -2.68 5.66 -7.80
C GLY A 67 -1.24 6.09 -7.53
N ASP A 68 -0.63 5.66 -6.42
CA ASP A 68 0.72 6.05 -5.98
C ASP A 68 0.77 7.50 -5.47
N ASN A 69 -0.27 7.92 -4.75
CA ASN A 69 -0.53 9.34 -4.44
C ASN A 69 -0.31 9.71 -2.97
N ILE A 70 -0.19 8.72 -2.08
CA ILE A 70 -0.05 8.99 -0.65
C ILE A 70 1.39 8.81 -0.19
N ARG A 71 1.80 9.71 0.71
CA ARG A 71 3.07 9.66 1.43
C ARG A 71 2.78 9.61 2.92
N GLY A 72 3.62 8.93 3.68
CA GLY A 72 3.48 8.81 5.11
C GLY A 72 4.24 7.62 5.65
N LYS A 73 3.80 7.15 6.82
CA LYS A 73 4.34 5.97 7.49
C LYS A 73 3.21 5.06 7.94
N VAL A 74 3.55 3.81 8.23
CA VAL A 74 2.65 2.86 8.88
C VAL A 74 3.46 1.86 9.69
N SER A 75 3.04 1.57 10.90
CA SER A 75 3.66 0.56 11.74
C SER A 75 3.55 -0.83 11.12
N ARG A 76 4.55 -1.68 11.38
CA ARG A 76 4.47 -3.10 10.99
C ARG A 76 3.33 -3.83 11.69
N GLU A 77 3.01 -3.43 12.91
CA GLU A 77 1.90 -4.00 13.69
C GLU A 77 0.55 -3.72 13.02
N ASP A 78 0.29 -2.48 12.59
CA ASP A 78 -0.95 -2.13 11.89
C ASP A 78 -1.07 -2.82 10.53
N VAL A 79 0.04 -2.98 9.79
CA VAL A 79 0.03 -3.76 8.54
C VAL A 79 -0.29 -5.22 8.81
N ALA A 80 0.24 -5.80 9.89
CA ALA A 80 -0.06 -7.19 10.27
C ALA A 80 -1.54 -7.36 10.66
N GLN A 81 -2.09 -6.45 11.47
CA GLN A 81 -3.51 -6.47 11.83
C GLN A 81 -4.38 -6.31 10.59
N LEU A 82 -4.03 -5.37 9.70
CA LEU A 82 -4.73 -5.16 8.44
C LEU A 82 -4.78 -6.43 7.59
N CYS A 83 -3.68 -7.17 7.48
CA CYS A 83 -3.66 -8.45 6.75
C CYS A 83 -4.68 -9.45 7.29
N ILE A 84 -4.88 -9.50 8.62
CA ILE A 84 -5.86 -10.38 9.27
C ILE A 84 -7.28 -9.90 8.97
N GLU A 85 -7.57 -8.62 9.18
CA GLU A 85 -8.90 -8.03 8.95
C GLU A 85 -9.39 -8.27 7.51
N LEU A 86 -8.51 -8.15 6.52
CA LEU A 86 -8.87 -8.28 5.10
C LEU A 86 -9.28 -9.71 4.70
N LEU A 87 -8.91 -10.74 5.47
CA LEU A 87 -9.33 -12.12 5.17
C LEU A 87 -10.85 -12.28 5.28
N GLU A 88 -11.51 -11.45 6.08
CA GLU A 88 -12.96 -11.47 6.29
C GLU A 88 -13.71 -10.46 5.41
N GLN A 89 -13.01 -9.72 4.54
CA GLN A 89 -13.61 -8.67 3.70
C GLN A 89 -13.68 -9.11 2.23
N PRO A 90 -14.86 -9.52 1.72
CA PRO A 90 -15.02 -9.86 0.29
C PRO A 90 -14.61 -8.71 -0.65
N GLN A 91 -14.77 -7.47 -0.22
CA GLN A 91 -14.41 -6.25 -0.95
C GLN A 91 -12.89 -6.11 -1.14
N ALA A 92 -12.08 -6.83 -0.37
CA ALA A 92 -10.62 -6.84 -0.53
C ALA A 92 -10.17 -7.73 -1.71
N CYS A 93 -11.05 -8.58 -2.24
CA CYS A 93 -10.72 -9.51 -3.31
C CYS A 93 -10.37 -8.79 -4.61
N ASN A 94 -9.24 -9.17 -5.21
CA ASN A 94 -8.64 -8.58 -6.41
C ASN A 94 -8.29 -7.09 -6.27
N LEU A 95 -8.14 -6.61 -5.04
CA LEU A 95 -7.89 -5.20 -4.75
C LEU A 95 -6.38 -4.91 -4.63
N THR A 96 -5.95 -3.77 -5.18
CA THR A 96 -4.63 -3.18 -4.91
C THR A 96 -4.82 -1.79 -4.34
N PHE A 97 -4.21 -1.50 -3.20
CA PHE A 97 -4.31 -0.18 -2.58
C PHE A 97 -3.07 0.16 -1.75
N GLU A 98 -2.91 1.44 -1.48
CA GLU A 98 -1.87 2.02 -0.64
C GLU A 98 -2.39 2.24 0.78
N VAL A 99 -1.51 2.13 1.78
CA VAL A 99 -1.89 2.37 3.18
C VAL A 99 -0.88 3.24 3.91
N LYS A 100 -1.38 4.16 4.72
CA LYS A 100 -0.62 4.91 5.74
C LYS A 100 -1.44 5.11 6.99
N GLU A 101 -0.77 5.48 8.07
CA GLU A 101 -1.42 6.02 9.27
C GLU A 101 -2.16 7.33 8.97
N ASP A 102 -3.31 7.47 9.62
CA ASP A 102 -4.09 8.68 9.72
C ASP A 102 -3.79 9.37 11.05
N SER A 103 -2.89 10.36 11.03
CA SER A 103 -2.52 11.11 12.24
C SER A 103 -3.68 11.89 12.87
N ASN A 104 -4.81 12.04 12.18
CA ASN A 104 -6.00 12.74 12.67
C ASN A 104 -7.24 11.83 12.68
N GLY A 105 -7.08 10.55 12.36
CA GLY A 105 -8.18 9.61 12.19
C GLY A 105 -8.59 8.93 13.50
N SER A 106 -9.84 8.50 13.55
CA SER A 106 -10.29 7.48 14.50
C SER A 106 -10.08 6.09 13.90
N LEU A 107 -9.90 5.07 14.74
CA LEU A 107 -9.84 3.68 14.32
C LEU A 107 -10.98 3.36 13.33
N PRO A 108 -10.71 2.65 12.22
CA PRO A 108 -11.73 2.36 11.22
C PRO A 108 -12.84 1.50 11.83
N THR A 109 -14.08 1.99 11.74
CA THR A 109 -15.26 1.24 12.21
C THR A 109 -16.00 0.54 11.07
N ASP A 110 -15.68 0.85 9.81
CA ASP A 110 -16.38 0.36 8.62
C ASP A 110 -15.40 0.07 7.46
N TRP A 111 -14.73 -1.08 7.56
CA TRP A 111 -13.78 -1.56 6.56
C TRP A 111 -14.44 -1.82 5.21
N GLY A 112 -15.61 -2.46 5.21
CA GLY A 112 -16.31 -2.84 3.99
C GLY A 112 -16.62 -1.64 3.10
N ASN A 113 -17.13 -0.55 3.68
CA ASN A 113 -17.41 0.68 2.91
C ASN A 113 -16.13 1.39 2.45
N ARG A 114 -15.07 1.42 3.28
CA ARG A 114 -13.79 2.01 2.87
C ARG A 114 -13.16 1.27 1.69
N LEU A 115 -13.14 -0.07 1.74
CA LEU A 115 -12.60 -0.89 0.67
C LEU A 115 -13.46 -0.81 -0.60
N ALA A 116 -14.79 -0.76 -0.47
CA ALA A 116 -15.69 -0.62 -1.61
C ALA A 116 -15.57 0.72 -2.36
N GLN A 117 -15.00 1.76 -1.74
CA GLN A 117 -14.73 3.03 -2.39
C GLN A 117 -13.46 2.99 -3.26
N LEU A 118 -12.59 2.01 -3.05
CA LEU A 118 -11.42 1.73 -3.87
C LEU A 118 -11.87 0.92 -5.09
N LYS A 119 -11.38 1.28 -6.29
CA LYS A 119 -11.87 0.77 -7.58
C LYS A 119 -10.91 -0.19 -8.25
#